data_AF-A0A2E5YM31-F1
#
_entry.id   AF-A0A2E5YM31-F1
#
_cell.length_a   1.000
_cell.length_b   1.000
_cell.length_c   1.000
_cell.angle_alpha   90.00
_cell.angle_beta   90.00
_cell.angle_gamma   90.00
#
_symmetry.space_group_name_H-M   'P 1'
#
loop_
_entity.id
_entity.type
_entity.pdbx_description
1 polymer ?
#
loop_
_entity_poly.entity_id
_entity_poly.type
_entity_poly.pdbx_seq_one_letter_code
_entity_poly.pdbx_strand_id
1 'polypeptide(L)'
;MYYMTIRKPGCGPDETQNDDDGAGRRGARPRGRGARKERVLHTRISEQLAEDIRIFADDLRVPASNLVRNVLEEVFTMVDSVSDDMGGMMDELIDEAEGVRERVRRQIRARRERRPMRSRRNSARRRGVREADVEEEFRRDEAAEATARDPERSRRGDVEDGEAPTPADGRSGPKAEHARRPRAADLFPEILGWQPLVLNRDSACGRCERALGAGESAFLGIAKTGLTEIAICGGCASSAPPA
;
A
#
# COMPACT_ATOMS: atom_id res chain seq x y z
N MET A 1 9.58 -18.84 -29.61
CA MET A 1 9.00 -17.50 -29.42
C MET A 1 7.88 -17.37 -30.43
N TYR A 2 6.64 -17.63 -30.03
CA TYR A 2 5.49 -17.66 -30.93
C TYR A 2 4.75 -16.32 -30.88
N TYR A 3 4.46 -15.77 -32.06
CA TYR A 3 3.78 -14.49 -32.21
C TYR A 3 2.36 -14.77 -32.70
N MET A 4 1.36 -14.51 -31.86
CA MET A 4 -0.04 -14.63 -32.25
C MET A 4 -0.54 -13.27 -32.71
N THR A 5 -0.50 -13.04 -34.02
CA THR A 5 -1.10 -11.87 -34.66
C THR A 5 -2.58 -12.12 -34.92
N ILE A 6 -3.42 -11.42 -34.17
CA ILE A 6 -4.86 -11.38 -34.37
C ILE A 6 -5.13 -10.54 -35.63
N ARG A 7 -5.58 -11.19 -36.71
CA ARG A 7 -6.11 -10.55 -37.93
C ARG A 7 -7.52 -11.08 -38.20
N LYS A 8 -8.46 -10.19 -38.52
CA LYS A 8 -9.77 -10.58 -39.08
C LYS A 8 -9.60 -11.04 -40.54
N PRO A 9 -10.29 -12.11 -40.99
CA PRO A 9 -10.49 -12.39 -42.41
C PRO A 9 -11.42 -11.34 -43.07
N GLY A 10 -11.09 -10.95 -44.31
CA GLY A 10 -11.62 -9.82 -45.11
C GLY A 10 -13.13 -9.79 -45.38
N CYS A 11 -13.76 -8.63 -45.59
CA CYS A 11 -13.76 -7.77 -46.80
C CYS A 11 -14.38 -8.43 -48.06
N GLY A 12 -15.55 -7.94 -48.47
CA GLY A 12 -16.05 -7.92 -49.84
C GLY A 12 -16.48 -6.48 -50.20
N PRO A 13 -16.25 -5.99 -51.43
CA PRO A 13 -16.52 -4.60 -51.83
C PRO A 13 -17.83 -4.44 -52.63
N ASP A 14 -18.33 -3.19 -52.62
CA ASP A 14 -19.07 -2.47 -53.68
C ASP A 14 -20.48 -2.95 -54.10
N GLU A 15 -21.50 -2.11 -53.90
CA GLU A 15 -22.26 -1.49 -55.01
C GLU A 15 -23.33 -0.51 -54.48
N THR A 16 -23.30 0.66 -55.13
CA THR A 16 -24.10 1.89 -55.04
C THR A 16 -25.61 1.76 -54.89
N GLN A 17 -26.22 2.66 -54.11
CA GLN A 17 -27.17 3.72 -54.54
C GLN A 17 -27.95 4.23 -53.33
N ASN A 18 -27.96 5.55 -53.12
CA ASN A 18 -29.10 6.30 -52.58
C ASN A 18 -28.76 7.79 -52.68
N ASP A 19 -29.21 8.37 -53.79
CA ASP A 19 -29.58 9.77 -53.87
C ASP A 19 -30.73 10.00 -52.89
N ASP A 20 -30.61 10.99 -51.99
CA ASP A 20 -31.77 11.75 -51.54
C ASP A 20 -31.35 13.06 -50.89
N ASP A 21 -31.79 14.13 -51.55
CA ASP A 21 -31.66 15.53 -51.19
C ASP A 21 -32.47 15.88 -49.94
N GLY A 22 -31.83 16.57 -48.99
CA GLY A 22 -32.49 17.02 -47.77
C GLY A 22 -31.73 18.13 -47.04
N ALA A 23 -31.79 19.35 -47.58
CA ALA A 23 -31.24 20.54 -46.95
C ALA A 23 -32.06 20.98 -45.72
N GLY A 24 -31.43 21.13 -44.54
CA GLY A 24 -32.14 21.64 -43.36
C GLY A 24 -31.38 21.75 -42.04
N ARG A 25 -30.52 22.78 -41.92
CA ARG A 25 -30.24 23.59 -40.71
C ARG A 25 -29.79 22.91 -39.38
N ARG A 26 -28.48 23.09 -39.11
CA ARG A 26 -27.82 23.54 -37.85
C ARG A 26 -28.14 22.80 -36.53
N GLY A 27 -27.14 22.07 -36.04
CA GLY A 27 -27.00 21.77 -34.61
C GLY A 27 -26.16 20.54 -34.30
N ALA A 28 -24.83 20.69 -34.28
CA ALA A 28 -23.87 19.75 -33.69
C ALA A 28 -23.90 18.29 -34.21
N ARG A 29 -23.36 18.07 -35.42
CA ARG A 29 -22.89 16.74 -35.83
C ARG A 29 -21.74 16.32 -34.90
N PRO A 30 -21.79 15.17 -34.19
CA PRO A 30 -20.59 14.63 -33.57
C PRO A 30 -19.61 14.34 -34.70
N ARG A 31 -18.51 15.09 -34.70
CA ARG A 31 -17.41 14.90 -35.65
C ARG A 31 -17.06 13.41 -35.68
N GLY A 32 -17.11 12.84 -36.89
CA GLY A 32 -16.76 11.45 -37.12
C GLY A 32 -15.48 11.10 -36.37
N ARG A 33 -15.60 10.24 -35.36
CA ARG A 33 -14.46 9.48 -34.85
C ARG A 33 -14.07 8.57 -36.00
N GLY A 34 -13.23 9.08 -36.90
CA GLY A 34 -12.62 8.28 -37.96
C GLY A 34 -12.16 6.97 -37.34
N ALA A 35 -12.49 5.87 -38.03
CA ALA A 35 -12.18 4.50 -37.67
C ALA A 35 -10.83 4.45 -36.93
N ARG A 36 -10.89 4.46 -35.59
CA ARG A 36 -9.68 4.47 -34.77
C ARG A 36 -9.05 3.13 -35.04
N LYS A 37 -7.93 3.16 -35.77
CA LYS A 37 -7.12 1.97 -36.09
C LYS A 37 -7.12 1.04 -34.87
N GLU A 38 -7.58 -0.19 -35.06
CA GLU A 38 -7.58 -1.20 -34.00
C GLU A 38 -6.17 -1.25 -33.41
N ARG A 39 -6.05 -0.95 -32.11
CA ARG A 39 -4.76 -0.97 -31.41
C ARG A 39 -4.44 -2.41 -31.08
N VAL A 40 -3.46 -2.97 -31.78
CA VAL A 40 -2.97 -4.32 -31.53
C VAL A 40 -2.06 -4.26 -30.30
N LEU A 41 -2.44 -5.00 -29.26
CA LEU A 41 -1.61 -5.19 -28.08
C LEU A 41 -0.92 -6.55 -28.20
N HIS A 42 0.40 -6.54 -28.06
CA HIS A 42 1.19 -7.78 -27.98
C HIS A 42 1.41 -8.12 -26.51
N THR A 43 0.83 -9.23 -26.08
CA THR A 43 1.02 -9.76 -24.72
C THR A 43 1.96 -10.97 -24.77
N ARG A 44 2.74 -11.15 -23.71
CA ARG A 44 3.54 -12.37 -23.51
C ARG A 44 2.71 -13.31 -22.65
N ILE A 45 2.42 -14.50 -23.18
CA ILE A 45 1.69 -15.56 -22.48
C ILE A 45 2.50 -16.86 -22.55
N SER A 46 2.28 -17.77 -21.60
CA SER A 46 2.89 -19.09 -21.65
C SER A 46 2.38 -19.87 -22.87
N GLU A 47 3.20 -20.79 -23.37
CA GLU A 47 2.84 -21.63 -24.52
C GLU A 47 1.61 -22.49 -24.22
N GLN A 48 1.55 -23.04 -23.01
CA GLN A 48 0.40 -23.80 -22.52
C GLN A 48 -0.89 -22.97 -22.56
N LEU A 49 -0.88 -21.75 -22.01
CA LEU A 49 -2.07 -20.89 -21.99
C LEU A 49 -2.52 -20.50 -23.41
N ALA A 50 -1.57 -20.26 -24.33
CA ALA A 50 -1.90 -19.95 -25.72
C ALA A 50 -2.56 -21.11 -26.45
N GLU A 51 -2.21 -22.35 -26.10
CA GLU A 51 -2.85 -23.56 -26.62
C GLU A 51 -4.25 -23.73 -26.02
N ASP A 52 -4.38 -23.60 -24.71
CA ASP A 52 -5.66 -23.72 -24.01
C ASP A 52 -6.69 -22.69 -24.54
N ILE A 53 -6.26 -21.45 -24.78
CA ILE A 53 -7.12 -20.40 -25.40
C ILE A 53 -7.56 -20.81 -26.81
N ARG A 54 -6.69 -21.44 -27.60
CA ARG A 54 -7.04 -21.88 -28.96
C ARG A 54 -8.05 -23.02 -28.92
N ILE A 55 -7.82 -24.02 -28.07
CA ILE A 55 -8.76 -25.14 -27.86
C ILE A 55 -10.14 -24.62 -27.46
N PHE A 56 -10.21 -23.76 -26.45
CA PHE A 56 -11.48 -23.17 -26.00
C PHE A 56 -12.18 -22.35 -27.08
N ALA A 57 -11.42 -21.60 -27.88
CA ALA A 57 -11.96 -20.80 -28.97
C ALA A 57 -12.54 -21.69 -30.09
N ASP A 58 -11.86 -22.80 -30.39
CA ASP A 58 -12.31 -23.79 -31.39
C ASP A 58 -13.58 -24.51 -30.94
N ASP A 59 -13.66 -24.91 -29.66
CA ASP A 59 -14.86 -25.52 -29.07
C ASP A 59 -16.07 -24.59 -29.18
N LEU A 60 -15.85 -23.29 -28.95
CA LEU A 60 -16.87 -22.25 -29.08
C LEU A 60 -17.09 -21.78 -30.53
N ARG A 61 -16.29 -22.27 -31.49
CA ARG A 61 -16.28 -21.87 -32.91
C ARG A 61 -16.15 -20.35 -33.12
N VAL A 62 -15.37 -19.69 -32.28
CA VAL A 62 -15.07 -18.25 -32.39
C VAL A 62 -13.57 -18.04 -32.54
N PRO A 63 -13.11 -16.96 -33.20
CA PRO A 63 -11.70 -16.64 -33.21
C PRO A 63 -11.20 -16.36 -31.79
N ALA A 64 -10.02 -16.89 -31.43
CA ALA A 64 -9.40 -16.68 -30.11
C ALA A 64 -9.31 -15.22 -29.69
N SER A 65 -9.14 -14.29 -30.64
CA SER A 65 -9.16 -12.86 -30.36
C SER A 65 -10.48 -12.32 -29.85
N ASN A 66 -11.58 -12.87 -30.35
CA ASN A 66 -12.92 -12.45 -29.96
C ASN A 66 -13.23 -12.98 -28.57
N LEU A 67 -12.83 -14.23 -28.29
CA LEU A 67 -12.92 -14.82 -26.96
C LEU A 67 -12.16 -13.97 -25.94
N VAL A 68 -10.87 -13.70 -26.18
CA VAL A 68 -10.04 -12.92 -25.25
C VAL A 68 -10.62 -11.52 -25.03
N ARG A 69 -11.14 -10.86 -26.08
CA ARG A 69 -11.77 -9.55 -25.94
C ARG A 69 -12.99 -9.62 -25.02
N ASN A 70 -13.92 -10.53 -25.31
CA ASN A 70 -15.17 -10.66 -24.55
C ASN A 70 -14.89 -10.99 -23.08
N VAL A 71 -13.97 -11.93 -22.83
CA VAL A 71 -13.59 -12.32 -21.47
C VAL A 71 -12.97 -11.15 -20.71
N LEU A 72 -12.06 -10.40 -21.34
CA LEU A 72 -11.47 -9.22 -20.68
C LEU A 72 -12.52 -8.14 -20.42
N GLU A 73 -13.40 -7.85 -21.38
CA GLU A 73 -14.49 -6.88 -21.19
C GLU A 73 -15.44 -7.29 -20.06
N GLU A 74 -15.79 -8.58 -19.97
CA GLU A 74 -16.63 -9.13 -18.91
C GLU A 74 -15.96 -9.06 -17.54
N VAL A 75 -14.70 -9.50 -17.44
CA VAL A 75 -13.93 -9.45 -16.18
C VAL A 75 -13.76 -8.01 -15.70
N PHE A 76 -13.46 -7.07 -16.60
CA PHE A 76 -13.35 -5.65 -16.20
C PHE A 76 -14.69 -5.07 -15.77
N THR A 77 -15.78 -5.39 -16.47
CA THR A 77 -17.12 -4.93 -16.07
C THR A 77 -17.51 -5.48 -14.69
N MET A 78 -17.18 -6.74 -14.41
CA MET A 78 -17.43 -7.36 -13.11
C MET A 78 -16.57 -6.77 -11.99
N VAL A 79 -15.30 -6.47 -12.26
CA VAL A 79 -14.40 -5.84 -11.28
C VAL A 79 -14.84 -4.40 -10.98
N ASP A 80 -15.25 -3.65 -12.00
CA ASP A 80 -15.76 -2.29 -11.84
C ASP A 80 -17.05 -2.30 -11.00
N SER A 81 -17.99 -3.22 -11.26
CA SER A 81 -19.23 -3.31 -10.45
C SER A 81 -18.96 -3.64 -8.99
N VAL A 82 -18.04 -4.57 -8.71
CA VAL A 82 -17.66 -4.91 -7.32
C VAL A 82 -16.97 -3.74 -6.63
N SER A 83 -16.17 -2.98 -7.37
CA SER A 83 -15.48 -1.80 -6.83
C SER A 83 -16.46 -0.68 -6.50
N ASP A 84 -17.47 -0.48 -7.34
CA ASP A 84 -18.56 0.48 -7.11
C ASP A 84 -19.41 0.06 -5.89
N ASP A 85 -19.74 -1.23 -5.77
CA ASP A 85 -20.48 -1.77 -4.62
C ASP A 85 -19.72 -1.59 -3.30
N MET A 86 -18.40 -1.87 -3.29
CA MET A 86 -17.55 -1.66 -2.11
C MET A 86 -17.42 -0.17 -1.76
N GLY A 87 -17.34 0.71 -2.76
CA GLY A 87 -17.35 2.16 -2.56
C GLY A 87 -18.61 2.61 -1.81
N GLY A 88 -19.78 2.16 -2.27
CA GLY A 88 -21.06 2.47 -1.63
C GLY A 88 -21.14 2.00 -0.17
N MET A 89 -20.67 0.78 0.13
CA MET A 89 -20.67 0.27 1.51
C MET A 89 -19.73 1.05 2.44
N MET A 90 -18.56 1.47 1.94
CA MET A 90 -17.63 2.27 2.72
C MET A 90 -18.18 3.67 2.99
N ASP A 91 -18.82 4.29 2.00
CA ASP A 91 -19.48 5.59 2.17
C ASP A 91 -20.61 5.52 3.21
N GLU A 92 -21.45 4.47 3.16
CA GLU A 92 -22.51 4.26 4.16
C GLU A 92 -21.95 4.04 5.58
N LEU A 93 -20.84 3.29 5.71
CA LEU A 93 -20.15 3.09 6.98
C LEU A 93 -19.55 4.40 7.53
N ILE A 94 -18.97 5.22 6.65
CA ILE A 94 -18.40 6.53 7.03
C ILE A 94 -19.53 7.45 7.50
N ASP A 95 -20.63 7.53 6.78
CA ASP A 95 -21.79 8.36 7.12
C ASP A 95 -22.38 7.96 8.49
N GLU A 96 -22.53 6.66 8.77
CA GLU A 96 -23.01 6.18 10.07
C GLU A 96 -22.01 6.55 11.19
N ALA A 97 -20.70 6.39 10.95
CA ALA A 97 -19.67 6.76 11.90
C ALA A 97 -19.66 8.26 12.21
N GLU A 98 -19.89 9.11 11.21
CA GLU A 98 -20.06 10.55 11.38
C GLU A 98 -21.34 10.88 12.17
N GLY A 99 -22.44 10.19 11.89
CA GLY A 99 -23.71 10.33 12.62
C GLY A 99 -23.57 10.01 14.12
N VAL A 100 -22.84 8.94 14.46
CA VAL A 100 -22.53 8.57 15.85
C VAL A 100 -21.65 9.64 16.52
N ARG A 101 -20.60 10.10 15.84
CA ARG A 101 -19.70 11.16 16.36
C ARG A 101 -20.46 12.45 16.65
N GLU A 102 -21.38 12.84 15.77
CA GLU A 102 -22.19 14.04 15.94
C GLU A 102 -23.17 13.90 17.14
N ARG A 103 -23.75 12.72 17.32
CA ARG A 103 -24.61 12.41 18.48
C ARG A 103 -23.83 12.51 19.80
N VAL A 104 -22.62 11.95 19.85
CA VAL A 104 -21.73 12.02 21.03
C VAL A 104 -21.34 13.47 21.32
N ARG A 105 -20.94 14.25 20.31
CA ARG A 105 -20.62 15.68 20.46
C ARG A 105 -21.80 16.47 21.01
N ARG A 106 -23.02 16.24 20.49
CA ARG A 106 -24.25 16.88 20.99
C ARG A 106 -24.54 16.52 22.44
N GLN A 107 -24.34 15.26 22.83
CA GLN A 107 -24.56 14.79 24.21
C GLN A 107 -23.55 15.43 25.19
N ILE A 108 -22.28 15.57 24.81
CA ILE A 108 -21.26 16.24 25.62
C ILE A 108 -21.57 17.74 25.78
N ARG A 109 -21.99 18.44 24.72
CA ARG A 109 -22.40 19.85 24.79
C ARG A 109 -23.61 20.04 25.70
N ALA A 110 -24.65 19.23 25.54
CA ALA A 110 -25.84 19.29 26.39
C ALA A 110 -25.53 19.01 27.88
N ARG A 111 -24.58 18.11 28.18
CA ARG A 111 -24.11 17.87 29.55
C ARG A 111 -23.34 19.06 30.13
N ARG A 112 -22.57 19.79 29.32
CA ARG A 112 -21.87 21.02 29.75
C ARG A 112 -22.86 22.15 30.06
N GLU A 113 -23.90 22.32 29.25
CA GLU A 113 -24.93 23.36 29.43
C GLU A 113 -25.90 23.04 30.58
N ARG A 114 -26.19 21.75 30.83
CA ARG A 114 -26.98 21.31 31.98
C ARG A 114 -26.23 21.29 33.31
N ARG A 115 -24.99 21.78 33.38
CA ARG A 115 -24.32 22.06 34.65
C ARG A 115 -24.91 23.38 35.19
N PRO A 116 -25.84 23.35 36.15
CA PRO A 116 -26.52 24.55 36.59
C PRO A 116 -25.52 25.51 37.23
N MET A 117 -25.87 26.79 37.14
CA MET A 117 -25.24 27.99 37.68
C MET A 117 -25.07 28.00 39.22
N ARG A 118 -24.79 26.86 39.86
CA ARG A 118 -24.57 26.68 41.31
C ARG A 118 -23.09 26.69 41.71
N SER A 119 -22.23 27.34 40.93
CA SER A 119 -20.81 27.53 41.28
C SER A 119 -20.32 28.96 41.01
N ARG A 120 -21.15 29.97 41.27
CA ARG A 120 -20.68 31.36 41.42
C ARG A 120 -20.37 31.75 42.88
N ARG A 121 -20.70 30.90 43.87
CA ARG A 121 -20.32 31.11 45.29
C ARG A 121 -19.08 30.34 45.75
N ASN A 122 -18.67 29.28 45.06
CA ASN A 122 -17.47 28.48 45.43
C ASN A 122 -16.26 28.70 44.49
N SER A 123 -16.41 29.44 43.40
CA SER A 123 -15.33 29.73 42.45
C SER A 123 -14.40 30.87 42.87
N ALA A 124 -14.76 31.67 43.88
CA ALA A 124 -13.86 32.70 44.43
C ALA A 124 -12.84 32.17 45.46
N ARG A 125 -13.01 30.92 45.97
CA ARG A 125 -12.07 30.30 46.92
C ARG A 125 -11.19 29.18 46.34
N ARG A 126 -11.45 28.74 45.10
CA ARG A 126 -10.66 27.73 44.39
C ARG A 126 -10.10 28.23 43.05
N ARG A 127 -9.79 29.53 42.96
CA ARG A 127 -9.11 30.15 41.83
C ARG A 127 -7.73 30.68 42.24
N GLY A 128 -7.00 29.86 43.00
CA GLY A 128 -5.62 30.09 43.40
C GLY A 128 -4.70 28.87 43.25
N VAL A 129 -5.24 27.75 42.77
CA VAL A 129 -4.51 26.50 42.45
C VAL A 129 -5.34 25.91 41.30
N ARG A 130 -4.93 25.73 40.06
CA ARG A 130 -3.71 25.13 39.52
C ARG A 130 -3.59 25.51 38.04
N GLU A 131 -2.97 26.64 37.73
CA GLU A 131 -2.45 26.90 36.37
C GLU A 131 -0.91 26.93 36.41
N ALA A 132 -0.32 27.38 37.52
CA ALA A 132 1.12 27.26 37.78
C ALA A 132 1.58 25.81 38.09
N ASP A 133 0.69 24.95 38.58
CA ASP A 133 1.03 23.57 38.99
C ASP A 133 1.28 22.65 37.77
N VAL A 134 0.50 22.84 36.69
CA VAL A 134 0.60 22.01 35.48
C VAL A 134 1.84 22.37 34.66
N GLU A 135 2.22 23.65 34.64
CA GLU A 135 3.41 24.10 33.90
C GLU A 135 4.71 23.75 34.65
N GLU A 136 4.68 23.71 35.98
CA GLU A 136 5.80 23.24 36.80
C GLU A 136 5.94 21.70 36.75
N GLU A 137 4.83 20.96 36.66
CA GLU A 137 4.80 19.52 36.45
C GLU A 137 5.34 19.15 35.05
N PHE A 138 4.92 19.86 34.00
CA PHE A 138 5.49 19.70 32.65
C PHE A 138 7.00 20.03 32.60
N ARG A 139 7.46 21.06 33.32
CA ARG A 139 8.90 21.40 33.41
C ARG A 139 9.70 20.34 34.18
N ARG A 140 9.10 19.66 35.16
CA ARG A 140 9.74 18.53 35.86
C ARG A 140 9.87 17.31 34.95
N ASP A 141 8.83 16.98 34.20
CA ASP A 141 8.85 15.84 33.29
C ASP A 141 9.83 16.06 32.13
N GLU A 142 9.91 17.29 31.59
CA GLU A 142 10.87 17.66 30.53
C GLU A 142 12.33 17.67 31.04
N ALA A 143 12.56 18.11 32.28
CA ALA A 143 13.89 18.06 32.90
C ALA A 143 14.35 16.62 33.22
N ALA A 144 13.42 15.75 33.63
CA ALA A 144 13.71 14.33 33.86
C ALA A 144 14.08 13.62 32.55
N GLU A 145 13.39 13.94 31.45
CA GLU A 145 13.67 13.37 30.13
C GLU A 145 14.99 13.89 29.54
N ALA A 146 15.35 15.15 29.80
CA ALA A 146 16.65 15.72 29.41
C ALA A 146 17.84 15.07 30.14
N THR A 147 17.69 14.69 31.42
CA THR A 147 18.74 13.99 32.18
C THR A 147 18.89 12.51 31.81
N ALA A 148 17.89 11.89 31.19
CA ALA A 148 17.92 10.48 30.79
C ALA A 148 18.62 10.23 29.44
N ARG A 149 18.89 11.28 28.64
CA ARG A 149 19.42 11.16 27.27
C ARG A 149 20.95 11.23 27.13
N ASP A 150 21.75 11.32 28.20
CA ASP A 150 23.21 11.35 28.01
C ASP A 150 24.06 10.76 29.15
N PRO A 151 24.48 9.49 29.02
CA PRO A 151 25.74 9.02 29.57
C PRO A 151 26.79 8.65 28.51
N GLU A 152 26.53 8.83 27.21
CA GLU A 152 27.43 8.36 26.14
C GLU A 152 28.18 9.45 25.36
N ARG A 153 28.03 10.74 25.70
CA ARG A 153 28.78 11.84 25.04
C ARG A 153 30.03 12.33 25.78
N SER A 154 30.43 11.68 26.88
CA SER A 154 31.67 12.00 27.63
C SER A 154 32.89 11.14 27.30
N ARG A 155 32.93 10.46 26.14
CA ARG A 155 34.09 9.64 25.70
C ARG A 155 34.74 10.07 24.37
N ARG A 156 34.64 11.35 23.98
CA ARG A 156 35.38 11.89 22.82
C ARG A 156 35.95 13.29 23.06
N GLY A 157 36.88 13.40 24.01
CA GLY A 157 38.19 14.02 23.75
C GLY A 157 39.18 12.84 23.74
N ASP A 158 40.25 12.78 22.96
CA ASP A 158 41.10 13.85 22.48
C ASP A 158 41.76 13.45 21.15
N VAL A 159 42.15 14.48 20.41
CA VAL A 159 43.01 14.44 19.23
C VAL A 159 44.44 14.23 19.72
N GLU A 160 45.14 13.21 19.21
CA GLU A 160 46.60 13.26 19.09
C GLU A 160 47.03 12.79 17.71
N ASP A 161 47.89 13.60 17.12
CA ASP A 161 48.55 13.46 15.83
C ASP A 161 49.43 12.20 15.74
N GLY A 162 49.62 11.72 14.50
CA GLY A 162 50.88 11.08 14.11
C GLY A 162 50.85 9.61 13.72
N GLU A 163 51.65 9.33 12.69
CA GLU A 163 52.15 8.04 12.23
C GLU A 163 51.19 7.09 11.48
N ALA A 164 51.41 7.02 10.16
CA ALA A 164 51.03 5.87 9.35
C ALA A 164 51.90 4.65 9.73
N PRO A 165 51.30 3.46 9.90
CA PRO A 165 51.92 2.24 9.40
C PRO A 165 50.94 1.33 8.63
N THR A 166 51.49 0.81 7.55
CA THR A 166 51.23 -0.44 6.80
C THR A 166 50.10 -1.42 7.20
N PRO A 167 49.54 -2.16 6.22
CA PRO A 167 48.45 -3.11 6.44
C PRO A 167 48.98 -4.49 6.90
N ALA A 168 48.54 -4.96 8.07
CA ALA A 168 48.52 -6.39 8.41
C ALA A 168 47.66 -6.65 9.67
N ASP A 169 47.02 -7.82 9.67
CA ASP A 169 46.53 -8.58 10.83
C ASP A 169 45.21 -8.19 11.52
N GLY A 170 44.15 -8.81 10.99
CA GLY A 170 43.54 -9.94 11.70
C GLY A 170 43.11 -9.68 13.15
N ARG A 171 42.01 -8.97 13.35
CA ARG A 171 41.32 -8.93 14.66
C ARG A 171 39.87 -9.37 14.54
N SER A 172 39.70 -10.67 14.67
CA SER A 172 38.42 -11.37 14.85
C SER A 172 37.76 -10.92 16.16
N GLY A 173 36.90 -9.90 16.09
CA GLY A 173 35.84 -9.63 17.07
C GLY A 173 34.70 -10.66 16.97
N PRO A 174 33.82 -10.78 17.97
CA PRO A 174 33.21 -12.04 18.40
C PRO A 174 32.28 -12.65 17.35
N LYS A 175 32.82 -13.58 16.57
CA LYS A 175 32.13 -14.33 15.51
C LYS A 175 31.29 -15.51 16.02
N ALA A 176 31.15 -15.66 17.34
CA ALA A 176 30.74 -16.93 17.96
C ALA A 176 29.46 -16.88 18.81
N GLU A 177 28.60 -15.88 18.64
CA GLU A 177 27.26 -15.88 19.26
C GLU A 177 26.14 -15.57 18.23
N HIS A 178 26.36 -15.92 16.97
CA HIS A 178 25.25 -16.22 16.06
C HIS A 178 24.85 -17.68 16.28
N ALA A 179 24.47 -17.99 17.52
CA ALA A 179 23.74 -19.20 17.85
C ALA A 179 22.51 -19.23 16.94
N ARG A 180 22.56 -20.12 15.94
CA ARG A 180 21.54 -20.48 14.94
C ARG A 180 20.22 -19.72 15.11
N ARG A 181 20.17 -18.47 14.62
CA ARG A 181 18.91 -17.72 14.58
C ARG A 181 17.90 -18.53 13.75
N PRO A 182 16.68 -18.76 14.25
CA PRO A 182 15.66 -19.54 13.54
C PRO A 182 15.42 -18.95 12.15
N ARG A 183 15.16 -19.82 11.16
CA ARG A 183 14.95 -19.39 9.77
C ARG A 183 13.63 -18.62 9.69
N ALA A 184 13.49 -17.76 8.69
CA ALA A 184 12.23 -17.05 8.47
C ALA A 184 11.07 -18.04 8.24
N ALA A 185 11.32 -19.15 7.56
CA ALA A 185 10.34 -20.22 7.36
C ALA A 185 9.90 -20.92 8.66
N ASP A 186 10.77 -20.96 9.67
CA ASP A 186 10.45 -21.59 10.96
C ASP A 186 9.60 -20.66 11.84
N LEU A 187 9.81 -19.35 11.71
CA LEU A 187 9.09 -18.32 12.47
C LEU A 187 7.73 -17.97 11.87
N PHE A 188 7.59 -18.08 10.55
CA PHE A 188 6.40 -17.65 9.81
C PHE A 188 5.91 -18.75 8.84
N PRO A 189 5.41 -19.89 9.37
CA PRO A 189 5.00 -21.03 8.54
C PRO A 189 3.83 -20.74 7.60
N GLU A 190 3.04 -19.70 7.88
CA GLU A 190 1.91 -19.26 7.07
C GLU A 190 2.30 -18.44 5.84
N ILE A 191 3.53 -17.90 5.80
CA ILE A 191 4.03 -17.07 4.72
C ILE A 191 4.54 -17.96 3.58
N LEU A 192 3.87 -17.87 2.42
CA LEU A 192 4.22 -18.58 1.19
C LEU A 192 5.38 -17.93 0.44
N GLY A 193 5.59 -16.63 0.62
CA GLY A 193 6.61 -15.88 -0.11
C GLY A 193 6.78 -14.45 0.39
N TRP A 194 7.77 -13.77 -0.19
CA TRP A 194 8.18 -12.43 0.22
C TRP A 194 8.15 -11.47 -0.98
N GLN A 195 7.45 -10.34 -0.86
CA GLN A 195 7.37 -9.30 -1.89
C GLN A 195 8.26 -8.11 -1.53
N PRO A 196 9.16 -7.64 -2.41
CA PRO A 196 9.97 -6.45 -2.15
C PRO A 196 9.10 -5.18 -2.20
N LEU A 197 9.31 -4.28 -1.24
CA LEU A 197 8.69 -2.95 -1.22
C LEU A 197 9.61 -1.90 -0.58
N VAL A 198 9.18 -0.64 -0.69
CA VAL A 198 9.74 0.50 0.03
C VAL A 198 8.72 0.96 1.06
N LEU A 199 9.12 1.04 2.34
CA LEU A 199 8.21 1.40 3.42
C LEU A 199 7.78 2.86 3.35
N ASN A 200 6.51 3.17 3.64
CA ASN A 200 6.03 4.56 3.76
C ASN A 200 5.95 5.02 5.23
N ARG A 201 6.12 4.11 6.18
CA ARG A 201 6.12 4.37 7.62
C ARG A 201 7.19 3.52 8.27
N ASP A 202 7.64 3.96 9.44
CA ASP A 202 8.55 3.17 10.25
C ASP A 202 7.87 1.87 10.69
N SER A 203 8.60 0.77 10.67
CA SER A 203 8.15 -0.55 11.13
C SER A 203 9.31 -1.31 11.76
N ALA A 204 9.02 -2.42 12.44
CA ALA A 204 10.06 -3.30 12.96
C ALA A 204 10.17 -4.55 12.09
N CYS A 205 11.40 -5.01 11.85
CA CYS A 205 11.63 -6.30 11.19
C CYS A 205 11.06 -7.42 12.07
N GLY A 206 10.08 -8.18 11.57
CA GLY A 206 9.43 -9.25 12.32
C GLY A 206 10.39 -10.35 12.80
N ARG A 207 11.60 -10.46 12.23
CA ARG A 207 12.60 -11.49 12.58
C ARG A 207 13.70 -11.02 13.53
N CYS A 208 14.27 -9.86 13.28
CA CYS A 208 15.43 -9.37 14.05
C CYS A 208 15.12 -8.13 14.88
N GLU A 209 13.86 -7.67 14.86
CA GLU A 209 13.34 -6.50 15.59
C GLU A 209 14.06 -5.18 15.28
N ARG A 210 14.95 -5.18 14.29
CA ARG A 210 15.61 -3.97 13.79
C ARG A 210 14.54 -3.01 13.28
N ALA A 211 14.62 -1.76 13.73
CA ALA A 211 13.82 -0.66 13.19
C ALA A 211 14.12 -0.47 11.69
N LEU A 212 13.05 -0.40 10.90
CA LEU A 212 13.03 -0.14 9.47
C LEU A 212 12.38 1.22 9.26
N GLY A 213 13.13 2.17 8.70
CA GLY A 213 12.63 3.52 8.50
C GLY A 213 11.71 3.63 7.28
N ALA A 214 10.87 4.67 7.27
CA ALA A 214 10.21 5.10 6.04
C ALA A 214 11.25 5.39 4.94
N GLY A 215 10.99 4.91 3.73
CA GLY A 215 11.91 4.94 2.59
C GLY A 215 12.89 3.77 2.52
N GLU A 216 12.96 2.92 3.54
CA GLU A 216 13.84 1.74 3.53
C GLU A 216 13.23 0.57 2.73
N SER A 217 14.09 -0.21 2.07
CA SER A 217 13.69 -1.43 1.38
C SER A 217 13.40 -2.55 2.39
N ALA A 218 12.22 -3.15 2.29
CA ALA A 218 11.78 -4.27 3.12
C ALA A 218 11.08 -5.33 2.25
N PHE A 219 10.75 -6.46 2.88
CA PHE A 219 10.04 -7.56 2.24
C PHE A 219 8.77 -7.88 3.04
N LEU A 220 7.59 -7.82 2.42
CA LEU A 220 6.31 -8.15 3.05
C LEU A 220 5.97 -9.62 2.84
N GLY A 221 5.43 -10.26 3.87
CA GLY A 221 4.92 -11.62 3.77
C GLY A 221 3.67 -11.71 2.90
N ILE A 222 3.61 -12.73 2.05
CA ILE A 222 2.40 -13.15 1.34
C ILE A 222 1.96 -14.50 1.92
N ALA A 223 0.79 -14.54 2.55
CA ALA A 223 0.15 -15.77 3.05
C ALA A 223 -0.95 -16.25 2.09
N LYS A 224 -1.55 -17.42 2.37
CA LYS A 224 -2.71 -17.94 1.60
C LYS A 224 -3.90 -16.99 1.58
N THR A 225 -4.08 -16.21 2.64
CA THR A 225 -5.17 -15.25 2.81
C THR A 225 -4.88 -13.89 2.18
N GLY A 226 -3.66 -13.65 1.68
CA GLY A 226 -3.23 -12.38 1.08
C GLY A 226 -1.96 -11.81 1.70
N LEU A 227 -1.77 -10.49 1.58
CA LEU A 227 -0.63 -9.78 2.17
C LEU A 227 -0.75 -9.73 3.70
N THR A 228 0.37 -9.92 4.40
CA THR A 228 0.43 -9.83 5.87
C THR A 228 1.01 -8.49 6.31
N GLU A 229 0.89 -8.17 7.60
CA GLU A 229 1.56 -6.99 8.19
C GLU A 229 3.03 -7.27 8.55
N ILE A 230 3.52 -8.49 8.32
CA ILE A 230 4.86 -8.92 8.71
C ILE A 230 5.86 -8.47 7.63
N ALA A 231 6.68 -7.46 7.97
CA ALA A 231 7.78 -7.01 7.15
C ALA A 231 9.13 -7.52 7.70
N ILE A 232 10.05 -7.93 6.83
CA ILE A 232 11.42 -8.28 7.20
C ILE A 232 12.45 -7.46 6.41
N CYS A 233 13.61 -7.26 7.01
CA CYS A 233 14.71 -6.54 6.38
C CYS A 233 15.44 -7.38 5.35
N GLY A 234 16.18 -6.74 4.43
CA GLY A 234 16.94 -7.44 3.39
C GLY A 234 17.93 -8.48 3.92
N GLY A 235 18.61 -8.19 5.03
CA GLY A 235 19.51 -9.18 5.66
C GLY A 235 18.77 -10.44 6.18
N CYS A 236 17.53 -10.29 6.63
CA CYS A 236 16.70 -11.40 7.08
C CYS A 236 16.07 -12.19 5.92
N ALA A 237 15.77 -11.52 4.80
CA ALA A 237 15.23 -12.14 3.61
C ALA A 237 16.29 -12.96 2.85
N SER A 238 17.53 -12.48 2.79
CA SER A 238 18.63 -13.12 2.05
C SER A 238 19.33 -14.26 2.78
N SER A 239 19.05 -14.49 4.07
CA SER A 239 19.64 -15.64 4.77
C SER A 239 18.97 -16.94 4.30
N ALA A 240 19.47 -17.50 3.21
CA ALA A 240 19.05 -18.79 2.70
C ALA A 240 19.22 -19.89 3.77
N PRO A 241 18.43 -20.98 3.72
CA PRO A 241 18.75 -22.17 4.49
C PRO A 241 20.14 -22.67 4.09
N PRO A 242 21.02 -23.09 5.03
CA PRO A 242 22.17 -23.89 4.64
C PRO A 242 21.67 -25.14 3.91
N ALA A 243 22.26 -25.38 2.72
CA ALA A 243 21.99 -26.53 1.87
C ALA A 243 22.29 -27.86 2.59
#